data_AF-A0A0B7H8C5-F1
#
_entry.id   AF-A0A0B7H8C5-F1
#
_cell.length_a   1.000
_cell.length_b   1.000
_cell.length_c   1.000
_cell.angle_alpha   90.00
_cell.angle_beta   90.00
_cell.angle_gamma   90.00
#
_symmetry.space_group_name_H-M   'P 1'
#
loop_
_entity.id
_entity.type
_entity.pdbx_description
1 polymer ?
#
loop_
_entity_poly.entity_id
_entity_poly.type
_entity_poly.pdbx_seq_one_letter_code
_entity_poly.pdbx_strand_id
1 'polypeptide(L)'
;MGKHREKTIEKVISEIQNISLKGSESEVLEMEHIAGFPPYLRGYHAVGYLLQSPDYERVHIWSENLDSEGQECSKILFNNMENLLSAKNVYKKSIIIREVSNLAQIIDNINQINYIYLLCDSEYSILRSFFKQISREILSKVRFLLFFDENMFDKIEKIREIRAFYSENMKEMGYSYKVPISSYISTITEQLYALAAQSDVLLYEADNLYINDELNHFLVENTLISKTIDPFWK
;
A
#
# COMPACT_ATOMS: atom_id res chain seq x y z
N MET A 1 22.69 40.77 2.19
CA MET A 1 21.43 40.06 1.93
C MET A 1 21.25 38.74 2.70
N GLY A 2 22.28 38.13 3.30
CA GLY A 2 22.15 36.84 4.02
C GLY A 2 21.48 36.87 5.40
N LYS A 3 21.79 37.87 6.26
CA LYS A 3 21.29 37.93 7.65
C LYS A 3 19.78 38.12 7.81
N HIS A 4 19.10 38.64 6.79
CA HIS A 4 17.64 38.80 6.82
C HIS A 4 16.91 37.49 6.48
N ARG A 5 17.56 36.56 5.78
CA ARG A 5 16.98 35.28 5.38
C ARG A 5 16.96 34.29 6.53
N GLU A 6 18.06 34.22 7.29
CA GLU A 6 18.17 33.35 8.49
C GLU A 6 17.13 33.72 9.54
N LYS A 7 16.96 35.02 9.84
CA LYS A 7 15.92 35.50 10.77
C LYS A 7 14.49 35.19 10.34
N THR A 8 14.23 35.15 9.03
CA THR A 8 12.90 34.79 8.51
C THR A 8 12.63 33.30 8.65
N ILE A 9 13.64 32.46 8.42
CA ILE A 9 13.53 31.00 8.57
C ILE A 9 13.31 30.62 10.04
N GLU A 10 14.06 31.21 10.96
CA GLU A 10 13.88 30.99 12.41
C GLU A 10 12.48 31.41 12.88
N LYS A 11 11.96 32.53 12.36
CA LYS A 11 10.62 33.00 12.69
C LYS A 11 9.53 32.06 12.21
N VAL A 12 9.64 31.56 10.97
CA VAL A 12 8.67 30.60 10.40
C VAL A 12 8.69 29.27 11.17
N ILE A 13 9.86 28.76 11.52
CA ILE A 13 9.99 27.53 12.33
C ILE A 13 9.34 27.72 13.71
N SER A 14 9.54 28.88 14.34
CA SER A 14 8.94 29.19 15.64
C SER A 14 7.42 29.33 15.60
N GLU A 15 6.85 29.80 14.49
CA GLU A 15 5.40 29.91 14.30
C GLU A 15 4.78 28.52 14.07
N ILE A 16 5.43 27.65 13.28
CA ILE A 16 4.97 26.27 13.04
C ILE A 16 4.96 25.45 14.34
N GLN A 17 6.00 25.59 15.17
CA GLN A 17 6.10 24.86 16.44
C GLN A 17 5.06 25.31 17.48
N ASN A 18 4.51 26.51 17.34
CA ASN A 18 3.50 27.05 18.25
C ASN A 18 2.04 26.70 17.84
N ILE A 19 1.83 26.10 16.67
CA ILE A 19 0.51 25.59 16.26
C ILE A 19 0.27 24.25 16.96
N SER A 20 -0.09 24.33 18.25
CA SER A 20 -0.59 23.18 19.00
C SER A 20 -2.05 22.94 18.63
N LEU A 21 -2.30 21.94 17.78
CA LEU A 21 -3.65 21.39 17.57
C LEU A 21 -4.03 20.53 18.79
N LYS A 22 -4.30 21.17 19.93
CA LYS A 22 -5.07 20.52 21.00
C LYS A 22 -6.50 20.37 20.49
N GLY A 23 -6.89 19.13 20.18
CA GLY A 23 -8.26 18.79 19.83
C GLY A 23 -9.19 19.27 20.94
N SER A 24 -10.11 20.17 20.59
CA SER A 24 -11.25 20.49 21.43
C SER A 24 -12.20 19.29 21.40
N GLU A 25 -12.46 18.68 22.55
CA GLU A 25 -13.61 17.78 22.71
C GLU A 25 -14.87 18.62 22.49
N SER A 26 -15.70 18.28 21.50
CA SER A 26 -17.00 18.93 21.28
C SER A 26 -18.14 17.95 21.51
N GLU A 27 -19.04 18.33 22.41
CA GLU A 27 -20.34 17.72 22.64
C GLU A 27 -21.14 17.65 21.32
N VAL A 28 -21.79 16.50 21.09
CA VAL A 28 -22.55 16.21 19.86
C VAL A 28 -23.87 16.98 19.91
N LEU A 29 -23.96 18.07 19.14
CA LEU A 29 -25.22 18.69 18.75
C LEU A 29 -25.60 18.21 17.35
N GLU A 30 -26.78 17.60 17.22
CA GLU A 30 -27.38 17.27 15.92
C GLU A 30 -27.67 18.59 15.16
N MET A 31 -26.81 18.92 14.21
CA MET A 31 -26.99 20.04 13.29
C MET A 31 -27.12 19.53 11.86
N GLU A 32 -28.14 19.98 11.14
CA GLU A 32 -28.29 19.79 9.69
C GLU A 32 -26.99 20.17 8.95
N HIS A 33 -26.47 19.23 8.16
CA HIS A 33 -25.11 19.31 7.63
C HIS A 33 -25.01 20.23 6.39
N ILE A 34 -24.42 21.41 6.58
CA ILE A 34 -24.13 22.37 5.51
C ILE A 34 -22.88 21.95 4.71
N ALA A 35 -22.83 22.28 3.41
CA ALA A 35 -21.65 22.11 2.56
C ALA A 35 -20.44 22.87 3.14
N GLY A 36 -19.26 22.23 3.19
CA GLY A 36 -18.03 22.81 3.75
C GLY A 36 -17.45 22.07 4.96
N PHE A 37 -18.26 21.31 5.70
CA PHE A 37 -17.73 20.40 6.72
C PHE A 37 -17.02 19.19 6.11
N PRO A 38 -15.87 18.75 6.68
CA PRO A 38 -15.18 17.55 6.27
C PRO A 38 -16.11 16.32 6.30
N PRO A 39 -15.99 15.38 5.32
CA PRO A 39 -16.90 14.24 5.20
C PRO A 39 -17.07 13.41 6.49
N TYR A 40 -16.03 13.29 7.30
CA TYR A 40 -16.06 12.49 8.53
C TYR A 40 -16.96 13.05 9.65
N LEU A 41 -17.21 14.36 9.67
CA LEU A 41 -18.18 14.96 10.59
C LEU A 41 -19.64 14.69 10.15
N ARG A 42 -19.84 14.14 8.96
CA ARG A 42 -21.14 13.78 8.39
C ARG A 42 -21.40 12.28 8.41
N GLY A 43 -20.60 11.51 9.17
CA GLY A 43 -20.71 10.07 9.27
C GLY A 43 -20.06 9.29 8.11
N TYR A 44 -19.33 9.94 7.20
CA TYR A 44 -18.50 9.20 6.23
C TYR A 44 -17.25 8.66 6.94
N HIS A 45 -17.06 7.35 6.93
CA HIS A 45 -15.81 6.77 7.41
C HIS A 45 -14.66 7.12 6.45
N ALA A 46 -13.53 7.54 7.01
CA ALA A 46 -12.33 7.84 6.24
C ALA A 46 -11.90 6.60 5.43
N VAL A 47 -11.74 6.76 4.12
CA VAL A 47 -11.22 5.72 3.21
C VAL A 47 -9.83 6.15 2.74
N GLY A 48 -8.86 5.22 2.76
CA GLY A 48 -7.48 5.50 2.34
C GLY A 48 -6.65 6.20 3.43
N TYR A 49 -5.72 7.06 3.04
CA TYR A 49 -4.69 7.59 3.95
C TYR A 49 -5.11 8.77 4.83
N LEU A 50 -6.40 9.06 4.90
CA LEU A 50 -6.93 10.16 5.71
C LEU A 50 -6.61 10.04 7.21
N LEU A 51 -6.31 8.83 7.69
CA LEU A 51 -5.94 8.56 9.08
C LEU A 51 -4.52 8.00 9.24
N GLN A 52 -3.94 7.41 8.19
CA GLN A 52 -2.63 6.75 8.27
C GLN A 52 -1.94 6.74 6.90
N SER A 53 -0.67 7.15 6.84
CA SER A 53 0.16 7.02 5.65
C SER A 53 0.30 5.54 5.23
N PRO A 54 0.43 5.24 3.93
CA PRO A 54 0.67 3.88 3.47
C PRO A 54 1.95 3.32 4.06
N ASP A 55 1.99 2.00 4.21
CA ASP A 55 3.20 1.31 4.62
C ASP A 55 4.20 1.25 3.46
N TYR A 56 5.45 1.60 3.76
CA TYR A 56 6.57 1.49 2.83
C TYR A 56 7.38 0.23 3.16
N GLU A 57 7.46 -0.70 2.22
CA GLU A 57 8.18 -1.95 2.41
C GLU A 57 9.32 -2.10 1.39
N ARG A 58 10.54 -2.23 1.90
CA ARG A 58 11.72 -2.57 1.09
C ARG A 58 11.63 -4.01 0.64
N VAL A 59 11.74 -4.23 -0.66
CA VAL A 59 11.72 -5.55 -1.28
C VAL A 59 12.94 -5.79 -2.15
N HIS A 60 13.31 -7.06 -2.28
CA HIS A 60 14.17 -7.54 -3.35
C HIS A 60 13.40 -8.55 -4.19
N ILE A 61 13.48 -8.42 -5.51
CA ILE A 61 12.98 -9.47 -6.40
C ILE A 61 14.05 -10.56 -6.48
N TRP A 62 13.66 -11.80 -6.15
CA TRP A 62 14.59 -12.92 -6.17
C TRP A 62 15.22 -13.11 -7.56
N SER A 63 16.54 -13.25 -7.56
CA SER A 63 17.39 -13.62 -8.67
C SER A 63 18.48 -14.58 -8.17
N GLU A 64 18.96 -15.47 -9.03
CA GLU A 64 19.94 -16.52 -8.65
C GLU A 64 21.28 -15.95 -8.16
N ASN A 65 21.56 -14.68 -8.46
CA ASN A 65 22.80 -13.98 -8.11
C ASN A 65 22.68 -13.08 -6.86
N LEU A 66 21.58 -13.15 -6.10
CA LEU A 66 21.47 -12.36 -4.86
C LEU A 66 22.37 -12.95 -3.77
N ASP A 67 23.46 -12.25 -3.47
CA ASP A 67 24.29 -12.53 -2.31
C ASP A 67 23.50 -12.24 -1.03
N SER A 68 23.47 -13.24 -0.14
CA SER A 68 22.63 -13.26 1.07
C SER A 68 23.20 -12.44 2.24
N GLU A 69 24.36 -11.81 2.07
CA GLU A 69 25.02 -11.02 3.10
C GLU A 69 24.47 -9.57 3.11
N GLY A 70 23.57 -9.25 4.05
CA GLY A 70 23.07 -7.88 4.30
C GLY A 70 21.55 -7.69 4.26
N GLN A 71 20.77 -8.74 3.94
CA GLN A 71 19.33 -8.65 3.62
C GLN A 71 18.38 -8.82 4.80
N GLU A 72 18.84 -8.76 6.05
CA GLU A 72 18.03 -9.12 7.24
C GLU A 72 16.74 -8.30 7.39
N CYS A 73 16.67 -7.09 6.80
CA CYS A 73 15.51 -6.21 6.94
C CYS A 73 14.54 -6.22 5.74
N SER A 74 15.00 -6.62 4.54
CA SER A 74 14.23 -6.57 3.30
C SER A 74 13.36 -7.82 3.11
N LYS A 75 12.18 -7.64 2.52
CA LYS A 75 11.31 -8.75 2.10
C LYS A 75 11.78 -9.27 0.73
N ILE A 76 11.77 -10.59 0.52
CA ILE A 76 12.15 -11.15 -0.78
C ILE A 76 10.91 -11.66 -1.51
N LEU A 77 10.72 -11.21 -2.74
CA LEU A 77 9.64 -11.60 -3.63
C LEU A 77 10.12 -12.70 -4.59
N PHE A 78 9.55 -13.88 -4.46
CA PHE A 78 9.81 -15.03 -5.32
C PHE A 78 8.77 -15.10 -6.43
N ASN A 79 9.22 -15.43 -7.65
CA ASN A 79 8.35 -15.63 -8.80
C ASN A 79 7.87 -17.09 -8.96
N ASN A 80 8.50 -18.03 -8.27
CA ASN A 80 8.16 -19.45 -8.35
C ASN A 80 8.35 -20.14 -6.99
N MET A 81 7.54 -21.17 -6.72
CA MET A 81 7.56 -21.94 -5.47
C MET A 81 8.88 -22.71 -5.30
N GLU A 82 9.44 -23.25 -6.38
CA GLU A 82 10.71 -24.00 -6.33
C GLU A 82 11.84 -23.15 -5.74
N ASN A 83 11.95 -21.89 -6.20
CA ASN A 83 12.96 -20.95 -5.70
C ASN A 83 12.70 -20.54 -4.25
N LEU A 84 11.42 -20.38 -3.86
CA LEU A 84 11.06 -20.06 -2.48
C LEU A 84 11.47 -21.17 -1.51
N LEU A 85 11.24 -22.42 -1.91
CA LEU A 85 11.55 -23.60 -1.10
C LEU A 85 13.05 -23.92 -1.07
N SER A 86 13.77 -23.67 -2.16
CA SER A 86 15.21 -23.91 -2.25
C SER A 86 16.05 -22.84 -1.53
N ALA A 87 15.56 -21.61 -1.44
CA ALA A 87 16.26 -20.51 -0.78
C ALA A 87 16.47 -20.78 0.73
N LYS A 88 17.73 -20.74 1.17
CA LYS A 88 18.12 -20.86 2.58
C LYS A 88 18.44 -19.48 3.16
N ASN A 89 18.27 -19.31 4.47
CA ASN A 89 18.61 -18.07 5.21
C ASN A 89 17.83 -16.81 4.81
N VAL A 90 16.62 -16.95 4.26
CA VAL A 90 15.73 -15.82 3.98
C VAL A 90 14.59 -15.80 5.00
N TYR A 91 14.52 -14.74 5.80
CA TYR A 91 13.53 -14.61 6.88
C TYR A 91 12.13 -14.21 6.39
N LYS A 92 12.01 -13.29 5.44
CA LYS A 92 10.73 -12.75 4.95
C LYS A 92 10.47 -13.18 3.50
N LYS A 93 10.17 -14.46 3.31
CA LYS A 93 9.83 -15.02 2.00
C LYS A 93 8.40 -14.67 1.61
N SER A 94 8.22 -14.05 0.45
CA SER A 94 6.91 -13.77 -0.14
C SER A 94 6.86 -14.27 -1.57
N ILE A 95 5.70 -14.67 -2.05
CA ILE A 95 5.55 -15.21 -3.41
C ILE A 95 4.58 -14.39 -4.24
N ILE A 96 4.90 -14.21 -5.51
CA ILE A 96 4.01 -13.67 -6.53
C ILE A 96 3.36 -14.85 -7.26
N ILE A 97 2.03 -14.92 -7.20
CA ILE A 97 1.24 -15.91 -7.92
C ILE A 97 0.84 -15.32 -9.27
N ARG A 98 1.25 -16.00 -10.34
CA ARG A 98 0.77 -15.75 -11.72
C ARG A 98 -0.36 -16.68 -12.12
N GLU A 99 -0.38 -17.91 -11.58
CA GLU A 99 -1.31 -18.98 -11.94
C GLU A 99 -1.78 -19.75 -10.70
N VAL A 100 -3.04 -20.24 -10.71
CA VAL A 100 -3.63 -21.01 -9.59
C VAL A 100 -3.06 -22.42 -9.46
N SER A 101 -2.32 -22.89 -10.46
CA SER A 101 -1.72 -24.23 -10.51
C SER A 101 -0.89 -24.57 -9.26
N ASN A 102 -0.25 -23.57 -8.64
CA ASN A 102 0.60 -23.75 -7.46
C ASN A 102 -0.14 -23.61 -6.11
N LEU A 103 -1.46 -23.44 -6.10
CA LEU A 103 -2.23 -23.15 -4.88
C LEU A 103 -2.05 -24.22 -3.80
N ALA A 104 -2.10 -25.50 -4.15
CA ALA A 104 -1.92 -26.60 -3.18
C ALA A 104 -0.56 -26.53 -2.48
N GLN A 105 0.51 -26.31 -3.24
CA GLN A 105 1.86 -26.17 -2.67
C GLN A 105 1.99 -24.94 -1.76
N ILE A 106 1.30 -23.85 -2.10
CA ILE A 106 1.27 -22.62 -1.29
C ILE A 106 0.54 -22.85 0.02
N ILE A 107 -0.58 -23.57 -0.01
CA ILE A 107 -1.34 -23.96 1.18
C ILE A 107 -0.47 -24.82 2.10
N ASP A 108 0.18 -25.85 1.55
CA ASP A 108 1.00 -26.78 2.33
C ASP A 108 2.21 -26.11 3.00
N ASN A 109 2.73 -25.03 2.40
CA ASN A 109 3.90 -24.31 2.89
C ASN A 109 3.58 -22.94 3.48
N ILE A 110 2.32 -22.67 3.84
CA ILE A 110 1.86 -21.35 4.26
C ILE A 110 2.64 -20.78 5.45
N ASN A 111 3.15 -21.64 6.34
CA ASN A 111 3.93 -21.22 7.52
C ASN A 111 5.31 -20.64 7.17
N GLN A 112 5.86 -20.99 6.00
CA GLN A 112 7.13 -20.46 5.50
C GLN A 112 6.95 -19.19 4.67
N ILE A 113 5.69 -18.83 4.35
CA ILE A 113 5.34 -17.72 3.49
C ILE A 113 4.83 -16.56 4.35
N ASN A 114 5.44 -15.39 4.17
CA ASN A 114 5.02 -14.15 4.83
C ASN A 114 3.76 -13.57 4.16
N TYR A 115 3.85 -13.29 2.86
CA TYR A 115 2.70 -12.81 2.06
C TYR A 115 2.64 -13.48 0.70
N ILE A 116 1.41 -13.61 0.23
CA ILE A 116 1.04 -14.11 -1.09
C ILE A 116 0.53 -12.92 -1.90
N TYR A 117 1.24 -12.60 -2.98
CA TYR A 117 0.90 -11.50 -3.88
C TYR A 117 0.17 -12.02 -5.11
N LEU A 118 -1.08 -11.63 -5.27
CA LEU A 118 -1.90 -11.90 -6.45
C LEU A 118 -1.73 -10.77 -7.46
N LEU A 119 -1.32 -11.08 -8.68
CA LEU A 119 -1.18 -10.05 -9.71
C LEU A 119 -2.56 -9.49 -10.10
N CYS A 120 -2.62 -8.17 -10.11
CA CYS A 120 -3.79 -7.40 -10.53
C CYS A 120 -4.18 -7.67 -11.99
N ASP A 121 -3.22 -8.01 -12.85
CA ASP A 121 -3.42 -8.28 -14.28
C ASP A 121 -3.95 -9.71 -14.56
N SER A 122 -4.07 -10.55 -13.53
CA SER A 122 -4.65 -11.89 -13.67
C SER A 122 -6.14 -11.81 -14.00
N GLU A 123 -6.65 -12.81 -14.74
CA GLU A 123 -8.07 -12.90 -15.05
C GLU A 123 -8.93 -12.97 -13.78
N TYR A 124 -10.05 -12.25 -13.75
CA TYR A 124 -10.94 -12.25 -12.59
C TYR A 124 -11.50 -13.65 -12.26
N SER A 125 -11.70 -14.51 -13.26
CA SER A 125 -12.10 -15.92 -13.11
C SER A 125 -11.13 -16.71 -12.22
N ILE A 126 -9.83 -16.57 -12.49
CA ILE A 126 -8.70 -17.15 -11.75
C ILE A 126 -8.74 -16.67 -10.30
N LEU A 127 -8.87 -15.35 -10.10
CA LEU A 127 -8.91 -14.76 -8.76
C LEU A 127 -10.13 -15.25 -7.96
N ARG A 128 -11.32 -15.34 -8.56
CA ARG A 128 -12.52 -15.88 -7.87
C ARG A 128 -12.31 -17.32 -7.45
N SER A 129 -11.72 -18.14 -8.33
CA SER A 129 -11.41 -19.54 -8.03
C SER A 129 -10.44 -19.66 -6.85
N PHE A 130 -9.41 -18.80 -6.80
CA PHE A 130 -8.48 -18.73 -5.68
C PHE A 130 -9.19 -18.39 -4.37
N PHE A 131 -10.00 -17.32 -4.33
CA PHE A 131 -10.70 -16.91 -3.10
C PHE A 131 -11.64 -17.99 -2.57
N LYS A 132 -12.32 -18.75 -3.44
CA LYS A 132 -13.20 -19.86 -3.04
C LYS A 132 -12.48 -21.03 -2.37
N GLN A 133 -11.18 -21.18 -2.62
CA GLN A 133 -10.40 -22.34 -2.16
C GLN A 133 -9.57 -22.06 -0.89
N ILE A 134 -9.35 -20.79 -0.55
CA ILE A 134 -8.50 -20.42 0.59
C ILE A 134 -9.28 -20.33 1.90
N SER A 135 -8.62 -20.67 3.00
CA SER A 135 -9.15 -20.48 4.35
C SER A 135 -8.94 -19.04 4.84
N ARG A 136 -9.61 -18.68 5.94
CA ARG A 136 -9.47 -17.37 6.58
C ARG A 136 -8.05 -17.07 7.06
N GLU A 137 -7.31 -18.10 7.48
CA GLU A 137 -5.91 -17.95 7.91
C GLU A 137 -5.02 -17.52 6.75
N ILE A 138 -5.19 -18.14 5.58
CA ILE A 138 -4.45 -17.80 4.36
C ILE A 138 -4.84 -16.39 3.89
N LEU A 139 -6.13 -16.04 3.96
CA LEU A 139 -6.63 -14.73 3.53
C LEU A 139 -5.90 -13.56 4.20
N SER A 140 -5.49 -13.70 5.46
CA SER A 140 -4.71 -12.68 6.18
C SER A 140 -3.33 -12.40 5.56
N LYS A 141 -2.78 -13.36 4.81
CA LYS A 141 -1.49 -13.27 4.12
C LYS A 141 -1.62 -12.86 2.65
N VAL A 142 -2.84 -12.76 2.12
CA VAL A 142 -3.08 -12.41 0.72
C VAL A 142 -3.03 -10.90 0.54
N ARG A 143 -2.34 -10.46 -0.50
CA ARG A 143 -2.26 -9.07 -0.97
C ARG A 143 -2.40 -9.06 -2.49
N PHE A 144 -2.99 -8.01 -3.04
CA PHE A 144 -2.89 -7.75 -4.47
C PHE A 144 -1.56 -7.06 -4.79
N LEU A 145 -1.01 -7.28 -5.98
CA LEU A 145 0.21 -6.66 -6.46
C LEU A 145 0.00 -6.04 -7.84
N LEU A 146 0.27 -4.74 -7.93
CA LEU A 146 0.30 -3.99 -9.18
C LEU A 146 1.68 -3.36 -9.39
N PHE A 147 2.21 -3.47 -10.59
CA PHE A 147 3.40 -2.72 -10.99
C PHE A 147 2.97 -1.40 -11.61
N PHE A 148 3.43 -0.29 -11.03
CA PHE A 148 3.27 1.02 -11.65
C PHE A 148 4.36 1.21 -12.69
N ASP A 149 3.94 1.57 -13.90
CA ASP A 149 4.76 1.76 -15.09
C ASP A 149 4.21 2.97 -15.87
N GLU A 150 4.67 3.21 -17.10
CA GLU A 150 4.30 4.38 -17.90
C GLU A 150 2.78 4.63 -18.02
N ASN A 151 1.91 3.61 -17.92
CA ASN A 151 0.46 3.73 -18.06
C ASN A 151 -0.27 3.99 -16.73
N MET A 152 0.14 5.04 -16.00
CA MET A 152 -0.30 5.31 -14.61
C MET A 152 -1.83 5.42 -14.43
N PHE A 153 -2.56 6.01 -15.39
CA PHE A 153 -4.01 6.19 -15.27
C PHE A 153 -4.77 4.87 -15.34
N ASP A 154 -4.35 3.97 -16.23
CA ASP A 154 -4.93 2.63 -16.35
C ASP A 154 -4.70 1.84 -15.06
N LYS A 155 -3.54 2.04 -14.40
CA LYS A 155 -3.24 1.43 -13.10
C LYS A 155 -4.18 1.94 -11.99
N ILE A 156 -4.48 3.23 -11.97
CA ILE A 156 -5.45 3.82 -11.01
C ILE A 156 -6.83 3.21 -11.21
N GLU A 157 -7.30 3.12 -12.45
CA GLU A 157 -8.58 2.50 -12.78
C GLU A 157 -8.60 1.02 -12.36
N LYS A 158 -7.53 0.29 -12.67
CA LYS A 158 -7.39 -1.12 -12.30
C LYS A 158 -7.48 -1.36 -10.79
N ILE A 159 -6.89 -0.48 -9.98
CA ILE A 159 -7.00 -0.55 -8.53
C ILE A 159 -8.45 -0.41 -8.07
N ARG A 160 -9.23 0.48 -8.68
CA ARG A 160 -10.66 0.64 -8.37
C ARG A 160 -11.45 -0.61 -8.75
N GLU A 161 -11.20 -1.18 -9.94
CA GLU A 161 -11.85 -2.42 -10.36
C GLU A 161 -11.57 -3.56 -9.37
N ILE A 162 -10.33 -3.69 -8.91
CA ILE A 162 -9.93 -4.73 -7.95
C ILE A 162 -10.63 -4.55 -6.62
N ARG A 163 -10.78 -3.29 -6.15
CA ARG A 163 -11.56 -2.99 -4.96
C ARG A 163 -13.00 -3.43 -5.08
N ALA A 164 -13.65 -3.10 -6.19
CA ALA A 164 -15.02 -3.53 -6.46
C ALA A 164 -15.11 -5.06 -6.51
N PHE A 165 -14.18 -5.70 -7.24
CA PHE A 165 -14.10 -7.14 -7.39
C PHE A 165 -13.96 -7.87 -6.06
N TYR A 166 -12.97 -7.54 -5.22
CA TYR A 166 -12.79 -8.28 -3.97
C TYR A 166 -13.92 -7.96 -2.97
N SER A 167 -14.48 -6.74 -2.98
CA SER A 167 -15.61 -6.40 -2.11
C SER A 167 -16.83 -7.28 -2.39
N GLU A 168 -17.12 -7.55 -3.66
CA GLU A 168 -18.18 -8.46 -4.07
C GLU A 168 -17.90 -9.90 -3.60
N ASN A 169 -16.68 -10.40 -3.84
CA ASN A 169 -16.28 -11.75 -3.43
C ASN A 169 -16.32 -11.93 -1.90
N MET A 170 -15.83 -10.95 -1.13
CA MET A 170 -15.85 -11.02 0.34
C MET A 170 -17.29 -11.05 0.88
N LYS A 171 -18.20 -10.27 0.26
CA LYS A 171 -19.63 -10.29 0.59
C LYS A 171 -20.25 -11.66 0.30
N GLU A 172 -19.96 -12.26 -0.86
CA GLU A 172 -20.43 -13.62 -1.20
C GLU A 172 -19.95 -14.67 -0.20
N MET A 173 -18.70 -14.53 0.28
CA MET A 173 -18.10 -15.44 1.26
C MET A 173 -18.55 -15.15 2.71
N GLY A 174 -19.33 -14.10 2.96
CA GLY A 174 -19.74 -13.69 4.31
C GLY A 174 -18.60 -13.13 5.16
N TYR A 175 -17.51 -12.67 4.54
CA TYR A 175 -16.37 -12.07 5.23
C TYR A 175 -16.41 -10.54 5.14
N SER A 176 -16.07 -9.89 6.25
CA SER A 176 -15.75 -8.46 6.28
C SER A 176 -14.24 -8.32 6.43
N TYR A 177 -13.53 -8.45 5.31
CA TYR A 177 -12.08 -8.34 5.26
C TYR A 177 -11.65 -7.51 4.05
N LYS A 178 -10.74 -6.56 4.26
CA LYS A 178 -10.12 -5.78 3.20
C LYS A 178 -8.80 -6.44 2.81
N VAL A 179 -8.70 -6.91 1.57
CA VAL A 179 -7.43 -7.43 1.04
C VAL A 179 -6.54 -6.23 0.66
N PRO A 180 -5.34 -6.08 1.22
CA PRO A 180 -4.46 -4.94 0.90
C PRO A 180 -4.01 -4.97 -0.56
N ILE A 181 -3.96 -3.80 -1.19
CA ILE A 181 -3.39 -3.61 -2.53
C ILE A 181 -1.99 -3.04 -2.38
N SER A 182 -0.99 -3.81 -2.80
CA SER A 182 0.41 -3.42 -2.81
C SER A 182 0.81 -2.93 -4.20
N SER A 183 1.54 -1.83 -4.27
CA SER A 183 2.02 -1.26 -5.52
C SER A 183 3.52 -1.24 -5.55
N TYR A 184 4.11 -1.89 -6.55
CA TYR A 184 5.53 -1.84 -6.80
C TYR A 184 5.86 -0.57 -7.58
N ILE A 185 6.78 0.22 -7.03
CA ILE A 185 7.20 1.52 -7.53
C ILE A 185 8.73 1.59 -7.60
N SER A 186 9.22 2.31 -8.59
CA SER A 186 10.64 2.54 -8.89
C SER A 186 10.98 4.03 -8.92
N THR A 187 9.99 4.91 -9.11
CA THR A 187 10.20 6.36 -9.20
C THR A 187 9.27 7.15 -8.27
N ILE A 188 9.65 8.39 -7.95
CA ILE A 188 8.79 9.31 -7.17
C ILE A 188 7.48 9.61 -7.90
N THR A 189 7.52 9.66 -9.24
CA THR A 189 6.30 9.84 -10.05
C THR A 189 5.34 8.67 -9.85
N GLU A 190 5.83 7.44 -9.94
CA GLU A 190 5.05 6.23 -9.67
C GLU A 190 4.51 6.21 -8.24
N GLN A 191 5.32 6.62 -7.26
CA GLN A 191 4.90 6.78 -5.87
C GLN A 191 3.68 7.70 -5.76
N LEU A 192 3.75 8.90 -6.33
CA LEU A 192 2.65 9.87 -6.27
C LEU A 192 1.36 9.32 -6.89
N TYR A 193 1.44 8.61 -8.02
CA TYR A 193 0.26 8.00 -8.64
C TYR A 193 -0.27 6.80 -7.85
N ALA A 194 0.61 5.96 -7.30
CA ALA A 194 0.20 4.86 -6.43
C ALA A 194 -0.48 5.36 -5.15
N LEU A 195 0.00 6.48 -4.60
CA LEU A 195 -0.64 7.19 -3.50
C LEU A 195 -2.01 7.76 -3.91
N ALA A 196 -2.10 8.42 -5.06
CA ALA A 196 -3.36 8.92 -5.56
C ALA A 196 -4.38 7.80 -5.81
N ALA A 197 -3.93 6.63 -6.25
CA ALA A 197 -4.75 5.43 -6.36
C ALA A 197 -5.16 4.85 -5.01
N GLN A 198 -4.60 5.33 -3.90
CA GLN A 198 -4.80 4.87 -2.52
C GLN A 198 -4.28 3.44 -2.24
N SER A 199 -3.15 3.07 -2.82
CA SER A 199 -2.51 1.76 -2.62
C SER A 199 -2.18 1.51 -1.15
N ASP A 200 -2.62 0.43 -0.53
CA ASP A 200 -2.43 0.24 0.91
C ASP A 200 -0.94 0.15 1.31
N VAL A 201 -0.11 -0.38 0.41
CA VAL A 201 1.32 -0.63 0.65
C VAL A 201 2.12 -0.25 -0.59
N LEU A 202 3.25 0.43 -0.40
CA LEU A 202 4.19 0.75 -1.45
C LEU A 202 5.44 -0.13 -1.31
N LEU A 203 5.68 -0.95 -2.33
CA LEU A 203 6.87 -1.80 -2.44
C LEU A 203 7.89 -1.08 -3.31
N TYR A 204 9.15 -1.05 -2.87
CA TYR A 204 10.24 -0.48 -3.65
C TYR A 204 11.51 -1.32 -3.49
N GLU A 205 12.33 -1.34 -4.53
CA GLU A 205 13.59 -2.07 -4.53
C GLU A 205 14.48 -1.60 -3.37
N ALA A 206 15.14 -2.51 -2.66
CA ALA A 206 15.84 -2.15 -1.43
C ALA A 206 17.02 -1.18 -1.66
N ASP A 207 17.61 -1.21 -2.86
CA ASP A 207 18.67 -0.28 -3.28
C ASP A 207 18.14 1.13 -3.56
N ASN A 208 16.82 1.27 -3.70
CA ASN A 208 16.15 2.53 -3.97
C ASN A 208 15.76 3.26 -2.67
N LEU A 209 16.77 3.78 -1.98
CA LEU A 209 16.58 4.40 -0.67
C LEU A 209 15.83 5.75 -0.71
N TYR A 210 15.82 6.44 -1.85
CA TYR A 210 15.20 7.76 -1.96
C TYR A 210 13.67 7.74 -1.95
N ILE A 211 13.03 6.59 -2.24
CA ILE A 211 11.56 6.46 -2.22
C ILE A 211 10.99 6.65 -0.82
N ASN A 212 11.76 6.33 0.22
CA ASN A 212 11.30 6.42 1.61
C ASN A 212 12.36 7.04 2.53
N ASP A 213 13.06 8.06 2.05
CA ASP A 213 13.91 8.89 2.90
C ASP A 213 13.08 9.97 3.64
N GLU A 214 13.70 10.63 4.63
CA GLU A 214 13.01 11.63 5.46
C GLU A 214 12.51 12.83 4.63
N LEU A 215 13.25 13.23 3.60
CA LEU A 215 12.90 14.39 2.78
C LEU A 215 11.69 14.09 1.90
N ASN A 216 11.70 12.94 1.23
CA ASN A 216 10.59 12.51 0.39
C ASN A 216 9.34 12.24 1.23
N HIS A 217 9.50 11.65 2.40
CA HIS A 217 8.40 11.49 3.36
C HIS A 217 7.77 12.84 3.71
N PHE A 218 8.59 13.82 4.10
CA PHE A 218 8.14 15.17 4.39
C PHE A 218 7.41 15.80 3.20
N LEU A 219 7.94 15.66 1.98
CA LEU A 219 7.29 16.19 0.77
C LEU A 219 5.92 15.54 0.55
N VAL A 220 5.84 14.21 0.62
CA VAL A 220 4.58 13.46 0.45
C VAL A 220 3.54 13.86 1.49
N GLU A 221 3.91 13.97 2.77
CA GLU A 221 3.01 14.40 3.85
C GLU A 221 2.47 15.83 3.67
N ASN A 222 3.27 16.69 3.03
CA ASN A 222 2.90 18.08 2.74
C ASN A 222 2.21 18.25 1.39
N THR A 223 2.12 17.19 0.58
CA THR A 223 1.22 17.18 -0.57
C THR A 223 -0.23 16.95 -0.13
N LEU A 224 -1.19 17.32 -0.99
CA LEU A 224 -2.61 16.99 -0.79
C LEU A 224 -2.98 15.58 -1.28
N ILE A 225 -2.02 14.84 -1.84
CA ILE A 225 -2.29 13.57 -2.51
C ILE A 225 -2.73 12.49 -1.53
N SER A 226 -2.12 12.47 -0.34
CA SER A 226 -2.48 11.57 0.76
C SER A 226 -3.71 12.04 1.53
N LYS A 227 -4.10 13.30 1.37
CA LYS A 227 -5.20 13.95 2.11
C LYS A 227 -6.50 14.01 1.31
N THR A 228 -6.49 13.51 0.08
CA THR A 228 -7.64 13.52 -0.82
C THR A 228 -8.07 12.08 -1.08
N ILE A 229 -9.36 11.78 -0.87
CA ILE A 229 -9.90 10.48 -1.27
C ILE A 229 -10.08 10.47 -2.77
N ASP A 230 -9.45 9.49 -3.41
CA ASP A 230 -9.60 9.17 -4.84
C ASP A 230 -9.65 10.42 -5.76
N PRO A 231 -8.55 11.19 -5.84
CA PRO A 231 -8.51 12.50 -6.52
C PRO A 231 -8.82 12.44 -8.02
N PHE A 232 -8.74 11.26 -8.63
CA PHE A 232 -9.00 11.05 -10.05
C PHE A 232 -10.39 10.46 -10.33
N TRP A 233 -11.30 10.49 -9.35
CA TRP A 233 -12.67 10.01 -9.56
C TRP A 233 -13.36 10.84 -10.65
N LYS A 234 -13.96 10.17 -11.63
CA LYS A 234 -14.68 10.79 -12.75
C LYS A 234 -16.16 10.42 -12.67
#